data_AF-A0A1S4AN52-F1
#
_entry.id   AF-A0A1S4AN52-F1
#
_cell.length_a   1.000
_cell.length_b   1.000
_cell.length_c   1.000
_cell.angle_alpha   90.00
_cell.angle_beta   90.00
_cell.angle_gamma   90.00
#
_symmetry.space_group_name_H-M   'P 1'
#
loop_
_entity.id
_entity.type
_entity.pdbx_description
1 polymer ?
#
loop_
_entity_poly.entity_id
_entity_poly.type
_entity_poly.pdbx_seq_one_letter_code
_entity_poly.pdbx_strand_id
1 'polypeptide(L)'
;ILDLADQKPSTSRKSHKREKKSSPFKTTTTPSSEDVRGDEVKDGFSPSKVKKWAIDDLNRTISWLENQDERPEPSEMKKIAAEGILTCLQDAIDSLKQGQDIRQITEQWACVPRAVEELATFDSSSVGSAKPHNDLCRQAVTWKQIYELEYRNREDNELLKIKEQSTRVSRKAGDIAKDVAAYDSDDTIEMTEEEINRAYNAVASTIIKH
;
A
#
# COMPACT_ATOMS: atom_id res chain seq x y z
N ILE A 1 -26.43 -40.15 -36.18
CA ILE A 1 -27.85 -40.41 -35.81
C ILE A 1 -27.88 -41.66 -34.96
N LEU A 2 -28.21 -41.50 -33.68
CA LEU A 2 -28.97 -42.41 -32.83
C LEU A 2 -29.45 -41.55 -31.64
N ASP A 3 -30.59 -41.89 -31.05
CA ASP A 3 -31.47 -40.94 -30.35
C ASP A 3 -32.13 -41.60 -29.11
N LEU A 4 -32.94 -40.82 -28.35
CA LEU A 4 -33.58 -41.08 -27.04
C LEU A 4 -32.59 -40.87 -25.85
N ALA A 5 -32.84 -40.05 -24.80
CA ALA A 5 -34.06 -39.66 -24.05
C ALA A 5 -34.61 -40.77 -23.13
N ASP A 6 -35.13 -40.55 -21.91
CA ASP A 6 -35.39 -39.36 -21.06
C ASP A 6 -35.12 -39.80 -19.56
N GLN A 7 -35.63 -39.34 -18.39
CA GLN A 7 -36.67 -38.37 -18.00
C GLN A 7 -36.50 -37.81 -16.56
N LYS A 8 -36.16 -36.51 -16.48
CA LYS A 8 -36.57 -35.45 -15.50
C LYS A 8 -36.65 -35.69 -13.95
N PRO A 9 -36.81 -34.62 -13.12
CA PRO A 9 -36.43 -34.65 -11.70
C PRO A 9 -37.58 -34.90 -10.70
N SER A 10 -37.20 -35.31 -9.49
CA SER A 10 -38.09 -35.53 -8.33
C SER A 10 -38.14 -34.34 -7.37
N THR A 11 -39.09 -33.41 -7.57
CA THR A 11 -39.43 -32.40 -6.54
C THR A 11 -40.29 -33.02 -5.45
N SER A 12 -39.88 -32.97 -4.19
CA SER A 12 -40.74 -33.31 -3.04
C SER A 12 -41.31 -32.07 -2.36
N ARG A 13 -42.59 -32.13 -1.98
CA ARG A 13 -43.37 -31.05 -1.33
C ARG A 13 -44.26 -31.66 -0.24
N LYS A 14 -44.76 -30.78 0.64
CA LYS A 14 -45.85 -31.01 1.62
C LYS A 14 -45.40 -31.72 2.93
N SER A 15 -45.71 -31.33 4.16
CA SER A 15 -46.24 -30.14 4.87
C SER A 15 -47.25 -30.59 5.95
N HIS A 16 -46.93 -30.45 7.24
CA HIS A 16 -47.86 -30.35 8.40
C HIS A 16 -47.20 -29.33 9.36
N LYS A 17 -47.77 -28.20 9.82
CA LYS A 17 -49.10 -27.76 10.31
C LYS A 17 -49.27 -27.91 11.83
N ARG A 18 -48.98 -26.80 12.54
CA ARG A 18 -49.51 -26.32 13.86
C ARG A 18 -49.74 -27.33 14.99
N GLU A 19 -49.25 -26.97 16.18
CA GLU A 19 -50.18 -26.51 17.24
C GLU A 19 -49.59 -25.46 18.20
N LYS A 20 -50.43 -24.90 19.07
CA LYS A 20 -50.09 -23.83 20.03
C LYS A 20 -50.07 -24.36 21.46
N LYS A 21 -49.14 -23.90 22.30
CA LYS A 21 -49.40 -23.68 23.74
C LYS A 21 -48.81 -22.34 24.18
N SER A 22 -49.59 -21.61 24.97
CA SER A 22 -49.26 -20.30 25.53
C SER A 22 -48.96 -20.40 27.02
N SER A 23 -48.02 -19.60 27.52
CA SER A 23 -47.90 -19.29 28.95
C SER A 23 -47.60 -17.80 29.12
N PRO A 24 -48.30 -17.06 30.00
CA PRO A 24 -48.15 -15.62 30.11
C PRO A 24 -47.19 -15.20 31.23
N PHE A 25 -46.12 -14.49 30.88
CA PHE A 25 -45.38 -13.67 31.84
C PHE A 25 -45.46 -12.19 31.41
N LYS A 26 -46.02 -11.36 32.30
CA LYS A 26 -46.01 -9.90 32.17
C LYS A 26 -44.67 -9.37 32.68
N THR A 27 -44.00 -8.55 31.89
CA THR A 27 -43.02 -7.58 32.39
C THR A 27 -43.14 -6.27 31.62
N THR A 28 -43.49 -5.23 32.37
CA THR A 28 -43.13 -3.80 32.24
C THR A 28 -43.03 -3.15 30.85
N THR A 29 -43.90 -2.17 30.63
CA THR A 29 -43.80 -1.16 29.56
C THR A 29 -42.60 -0.22 29.77
N THR A 30 -41.79 -0.05 28.72
CA THR A 30 -40.97 1.15 28.46
C THR A 30 -40.95 1.41 26.94
N PRO A 31 -40.64 2.62 26.46
CA PRO A 31 -41.23 3.14 25.22
C PRO A 31 -40.66 2.56 23.92
N SER A 32 -41.49 2.63 22.88
CA SER A 32 -41.05 2.50 21.49
C SER A 32 -40.03 3.59 21.16
N SER A 33 -38.81 3.20 20.80
CA SER A 33 -37.92 4.08 20.05
C SER A 33 -38.20 3.85 18.57
N GLU A 34 -38.99 4.74 17.99
CA GLU A 34 -39.07 4.86 16.53
C GLU A 34 -37.73 5.38 15.97
N ASP A 35 -37.57 5.24 14.66
CA ASP A 35 -36.41 5.60 13.82
C ASP A 35 -35.14 6.18 14.47
N VAL A 36 -34.13 5.31 14.61
CA VAL A 36 -32.74 5.70 14.31
C VAL A 36 -32.14 4.69 13.31
N ARG A 37 -32.71 4.63 12.10
CA ARG A 37 -32.06 3.95 10.95
C ARG A 37 -30.97 4.85 10.34
N GLY A 38 -30.05 5.28 11.19
CA GLY A 38 -29.11 6.38 10.95
C GLY A 38 -27.89 6.01 10.11
N ASP A 39 -28.02 6.12 8.80
CA ASP A 39 -26.93 6.45 7.86
C ASP A 39 -25.65 5.57 7.91
N GLU A 40 -25.79 4.27 8.16
CA GLU A 40 -24.68 3.27 8.11
C GLU A 40 -23.93 3.26 6.76
N VAL A 41 -24.50 3.87 5.71
CA VAL A 41 -23.92 3.93 4.36
C VAL A 41 -22.81 5.00 4.25
N LYS A 42 -22.70 5.96 5.18
CA LYS A 42 -21.63 6.97 5.16
C LYS A 42 -20.32 6.54 5.83
N ASP A 43 -20.34 5.71 6.87
CA ASP A 43 -19.13 5.40 7.66
C ASP A 43 -18.19 4.36 6.99
N GLY A 44 -18.56 3.86 5.82
CA GLY A 44 -17.71 2.97 5.02
C GLY A 44 -16.33 3.56 4.68
N PHE A 45 -16.20 4.89 4.60
CA PHE A 45 -15.02 5.58 4.04
C PHE A 45 -14.58 6.80 4.85
N SER A 46 -14.75 6.77 6.17
CA SER A 46 -14.20 7.80 7.06
C SER A 46 -12.66 7.90 6.87
N PRO A 47 -12.06 9.11 6.74
CA PRO A 47 -10.63 9.26 6.45
C PRO A 47 -9.69 8.56 7.45
N SER A 48 -10.12 8.42 8.70
CA SER A 48 -9.44 7.63 9.74
C SER A 48 -9.32 6.14 9.38
N LYS A 49 -10.36 5.55 8.77
CA LYS A 49 -10.35 4.15 8.29
C LYS A 49 -9.38 3.98 7.12
N VAL A 50 -9.38 4.94 6.18
CA VAL A 50 -8.46 4.95 5.02
C VAL A 50 -7.00 5.15 5.44
N LYS A 51 -6.73 6.02 6.43
CA LYS A 51 -5.40 6.15 7.07
C LYS A 51 -4.93 4.84 7.69
N LYS A 52 -5.83 4.09 8.35
CA LYS A 52 -5.49 2.76 8.87
C LYS A 52 -5.13 1.80 7.73
N TRP A 53 -5.94 1.75 6.66
CA TRP A 53 -5.62 0.91 5.49
C TRP A 53 -4.25 1.23 4.91
N ALA A 54 -3.88 2.51 4.77
CA ALA A 54 -2.55 2.90 4.28
C ALA A 54 -1.40 2.30 5.13
N ILE A 55 -1.57 2.25 6.46
CA ILE A 55 -0.60 1.67 7.38
C ILE A 55 -0.61 0.14 7.31
N ASP A 56 -1.78 -0.48 7.30
CA ASP A 56 -1.94 -1.94 7.24
C ASP A 56 -1.38 -2.49 5.90
N ASP A 57 -1.67 -1.84 4.77
CA ASP A 57 -1.17 -2.20 3.43
C ASP A 57 0.35 -2.00 3.31
N LEU A 58 0.90 -0.93 3.88
CA LEU A 58 2.35 -0.69 3.90
C LEU A 58 3.07 -1.82 4.65
N ASN A 59 2.60 -2.16 5.84
CA ASN A 59 3.16 -3.27 6.63
C ASN A 59 3.03 -4.61 5.86
N ARG A 60 1.87 -4.88 5.26
CA ARG A 60 1.62 -6.11 4.48
C ARG A 60 2.53 -6.23 3.26
N THR A 61 2.79 -5.11 2.58
CA THR A 61 3.65 -5.06 1.38
C THR A 61 5.13 -5.14 1.75
N ILE A 62 5.55 -4.54 2.88
CA ILE A 62 6.89 -4.76 3.45
C ILE A 62 7.09 -6.24 3.75
N SER A 63 6.19 -6.89 4.50
CA SER A 63 6.32 -8.33 4.80
C SER A 63 6.12 -9.27 3.60
N TRP A 64 5.64 -8.75 2.47
CA TRP A 64 5.68 -9.44 1.18
C TRP A 64 7.06 -9.31 0.52
N LEU A 65 7.65 -8.09 0.50
CA LEU A 65 9.01 -7.84 0.01
C LEU A 65 10.08 -8.59 0.84
N GLU A 66 9.93 -8.64 2.16
CA GLU A 66 10.79 -9.41 3.08
C GLU A 66 10.83 -10.91 2.77
N ASN A 67 9.88 -11.43 1.99
CA ASN A 67 9.73 -12.86 1.68
C ASN A 67 9.99 -13.22 0.21
N GLN A 68 10.42 -12.28 -0.63
CA GLN A 68 10.84 -12.59 -2.01
C GLN A 68 12.23 -13.26 -2.04
N ASP A 69 12.64 -13.85 -3.17
CA ASP A 69 14.01 -14.36 -3.34
C ASP A 69 15.02 -13.23 -3.61
N GLU A 70 14.64 -12.28 -4.48
CA GLU A 70 15.34 -10.99 -4.66
C GLU A 70 14.67 -9.93 -3.77
N ARG A 71 15.44 -9.26 -2.91
CA ARG A 71 14.92 -8.34 -1.88
C ARG A 71 15.58 -6.97 -2.01
N PRO A 72 14.82 -5.87 -1.86
CA PRO A 72 15.41 -4.54 -1.77
C PRO A 72 16.18 -4.36 -0.46
N GLU A 73 17.14 -3.44 -0.45
CA GLU A 73 17.86 -3.04 0.76
C GLU A 73 16.89 -2.60 1.88
N PRO A 74 17.15 -2.92 3.17
CA PRO A 74 16.23 -2.59 4.26
C PRO A 74 15.94 -1.08 4.41
N SER A 75 16.84 -0.22 3.94
CA SER A 75 16.68 1.23 3.86
C SER A 75 15.69 1.68 2.78
N GLU A 76 15.57 0.93 1.67
CA GLU A 76 14.72 1.25 0.53
C GLU A 76 13.39 0.50 0.54
N MET A 77 13.33 -0.66 1.19
CA MET A 77 12.16 -1.55 1.24
C MET A 77 10.84 -0.84 1.58
N LYS A 78 10.86 0.08 2.56
CA LYS A 78 9.70 0.89 2.93
C LYS A 78 9.26 1.86 1.82
N LYS A 79 10.21 2.49 1.14
CA LYS A 79 9.97 3.42 0.02
C LYS A 79 9.36 2.65 -1.16
N ILE A 80 9.98 1.52 -1.54
CA ILE A 80 9.53 0.66 -2.63
C ILE A 80 8.11 0.10 -2.35
N ALA A 81 7.81 -0.30 -1.10
CA ALA A 81 6.46 -0.68 -0.70
C ALA A 81 5.45 0.48 -0.87
N ALA A 82 5.80 1.69 -0.44
CA ALA A 82 4.93 2.87 -0.59
C ALA A 82 4.71 3.26 -2.08
N GLU A 83 5.77 3.28 -2.89
CA GLU A 83 5.71 3.58 -4.33
C GLU A 83 4.91 2.53 -5.11
N GLY A 84 5.06 1.24 -4.77
CA GLY A 84 4.26 0.15 -5.34
C GLY A 84 2.76 0.28 -5.03
N ILE A 85 2.40 0.56 -3.77
CA ILE A 85 1.00 0.78 -3.35
C ILE A 85 0.40 2.02 -4.05
N LEU A 86 1.16 3.12 -4.15
CA LEU A 86 0.71 4.34 -4.81
C LEU A 86 0.55 4.17 -6.34
N THR A 87 1.39 3.33 -6.96
CA THR A 87 1.24 2.92 -8.37
C THR A 87 -0.03 2.10 -8.56
N CYS A 88 -0.26 1.06 -7.75
CA CYS A 88 -1.48 0.25 -7.78
C CYS A 88 -2.76 1.12 -7.63
N LEU A 89 -2.73 2.11 -6.73
CA LEU A 89 -3.83 3.08 -6.58
C LEU A 89 -4.00 3.99 -7.80
N GLN A 90 -2.91 4.37 -8.49
CA GLN A 90 -2.96 5.15 -9.71
C GLN A 90 -3.56 4.33 -10.87
N ASP A 91 -3.10 3.09 -11.06
CA ASP A 91 -3.59 2.17 -12.10
C ASP A 91 -5.08 1.87 -11.92
N ALA A 92 -5.54 1.70 -10.67
CA ALA A 92 -6.96 1.57 -10.36
C ALA A 92 -7.75 2.85 -10.69
N ILE A 93 -7.21 4.04 -10.37
CA ILE A 93 -7.83 5.33 -10.72
C ILE A 93 -7.91 5.55 -12.23
N ASP A 94 -6.89 5.14 -12.99
CA ASP A 94 -6.84 5.35 -14.44
C ASP A 94 -7.62 4.29 -15.23
N SER A 95 -7.69 3.05 -14.72
CA SER A 95 -8.63 2.03 -15.22
C SER A 95 -10.08 2.45 -14.99
N LEU A 96 -10.38 3.00 -13.81
CA LEU A 96 -11.64 3.68 -13.52
C LEU A 96 -11.92 4.79 -14.57
N LYS A 97 -11.00 5.74 -14.80
CA LYS A 97 -11.24 6.81 -15.81
C LYS A 97 -11.54 6.28 -17.22
N GLN A 98 -11.01 5.11 -17.57
CA GLN A 98 -11.21 4.44 -18.85
C GLN A 98 -12.48 3.57 -18.90
N GLY A 99 -13.19 3.39 -17.77
CA GLY A 99 -14.37 2.53 -17.68
C GLY A 99 -14.06 1.03 -17.68
N GLN A 100 -12.87 0.65 -17.19
CA GLN A 100 -12.42 -0.74 -17.08
C GLN A 100 -12.68 -1.29 -15.67
N ASP A 101 -13.10 -2.56 -15.59
CA ASP A 101 -13.27 -3.29 -14.33
C ASP A 101 -11.92 -3.47 -13.62
N ILE A 102 -11.84 -2.98 -12.39
CA ILE A 102 -10.65 -3.04 -11.54
C ILE A 102 -10.19 -4.49 -11.33
N ARG A 103 -11.09 -5.46 -11.31
CA ARG A 103 -10.75 -6.87 -11.09
C ARG A 103 -9.72 -7.36 -12.11
N GLN A 104 -9.92 -7.00 -13.37
CA GLN A 104 -9.10 -7.42 -14.51
C GLN A 104 -7.64 -6.98 -14.38
N ILE A 105 -7.38 -5.79 -13.82
CA ILE A 105 -6.00 -5.35 -13.53
C ILE A 105 -5.43 -6.00 -12.27
N THR A 106 -6.26 -6.20 -11.22
CA THR A 106 -5.79 -6.78 -9.95
C THR A 106 -5.45 -8.27 -10.01
N GLU A 107 -5.98 -9.00 -11.00
CA GLU A 107 -5.71 -10.44 -11.19
C GLU A 107 -4.21 -10.76 -11.39
N GLN A 108 -3.41 -9.80 -11.85
CA GLN A 108 -1.97 -9.99 -12.07
C GLN A 108 -1.09 -9.51 -10.89
N TRP A 109 -1.68 -8.97 -9.83
CA TRP A 109 -0.93 -8.35 -8.72
C TRP A 109 -0.71 -9.31 -7.56
N ALA A 110 0.56 -9.53 -7.17
CA ALA A 110 0.91 -10.37 -6.03
C ALA A 110 0.52 -9.78 -4.65
N CYS A 111 0.27 -8.47 -4.59
CA CYS A 111 -0.24 -7.77 -3.40
C CYS A 111 -1.19 -6.64 -3.84
N VAL A 112 -2.50 -6.82 -3.65
CA VAL A 112 -3.53 -5.82 -4.04
C VAL A 112 -3.87 -4.92 -2.86
N PRO A 113 -3.54 -3.62 -2.82
CA PRO A 113 -3.81 -2.77 -1.65
C PRO A 113 -5.29 -2.77 -1.28
N ARG A 114 -5.63 -2.78 0.01
CA ARG A 114 -7.01 -2.90 0.49
C ARG A 114 -7.93 -1.79 -0.04
N ALA A 115 -7.41 -0.58 -0.24
CA ALA A 115 -8.17 0.47 -0.92
C ALA A 115 -8.64 0.05 -2.32
N VAL A 116 -7.84 -0.70 -3.09
CA VAL A 116 -8.21 -1.24 -4.40
C VAL A 116 -9.12 -2.47 -4.28
N GLU A 117 -8.87 -3.35 -3.30
CA GLU A 117 -9.79 -4.46 -2.96
C GLU A 117 -11.22 -3.93 -2.73
N GLU A 118 -11.36 -2.88 -1.93
CA GLU A 118 -12.67 -2.28 -1.62
C GLU A 118 -13.28 -1.60 -2.87
N LEU A 119 -12.51 -0.87 -3.70
CA LEU A 119 -13.02 -0.30 -4.97
C LEU A 119 -13.61 -1.40 -5.89
N ALA A 120 -12.92 -2.53 -6.04
CA ALA A 120 -13.37 -3.67 -6.85
C ALA A 120 -14.66 -4.35 -6.32
N THR A 121 -15.03 -4.13 -5.05
CA THR A 121 -16.35 -4.56 -4.55
C THR A 121 -17.47 -3.62 -4.95
N PHE A 122 -17.21 -2.31 -5.09
CA PHE A 122 -18.24 -1.33 -5.42
C PHE A 122 -18.66 -1.38 -6.87
N ASP A 123 -17.72 -1.56 -7.79
CA ASP A 123 -18.01 -1.64 -9.23
C ASP A 123 -18.97 -2.81 -9.53
N SER A 124 -18.66 -4.00 -9.02
CA SER A 124 -19.50 -5.20 -9.20
C SER A 124 -20.83 -5.16 -8.44
N SER A 125 -21.00 -4.26 -7.47
CA SER A 125 -22.25 -4.04 -6.72
C SER A 125 -23.24 -3.11 -7.48
N SER A 126 -22.79 -2.49 -8.59
CA SER A 126 -23.53 -1.50 -9.37
C SER A 126 -24.83 -2.01 -10.03
N VAL A 127 -25.07 -3.33 -10.05
CA VAL A 127 -26.23 -4.00 -10.69
C VAL A 127 -27.60 -3.52 -10.17
N GLY A 128 -27.66 -2.83 -9.02
CA GLY A 128 -28.91 -2.25 -8.50
C GLY A 128 -28.79 -0.87 -7.83
N SER A 129 -27.61 -0.25 -7.78
CA SER A 129 -27.40 1.04 -7.11
C SER A 129 -26.33 1.86 -7.82
N ALA A 130 -26.75 2.58 -8.85
CA ALA A 130 -25.86 3.38 -9.69
C ALA A 130 -25.36 4.65 -8.98
N LYS A 131 -24.37 4.51 -8.09
CA LYS A 131 -23.38 5.59 -7.93
C LYS A 131 -22.71 5.79 -9.29
N PRO A 132 -22.71 7.01 -9.87
CA PRO A 132 -22.08 7.21 -11.16
C PRO A 132 -20.60 6.89 -11.06
N HIS A 133 -20.03 6.33 -12.12
CA HIS A 133 -18.64 5.91 -12.18
C HIS A 133 -17.64 7.01 -11.72
N ASN A 134 -17.95 8.27 -12.04
CA ASN A 134 -17.20 9.46 -11.63
C ASN A 134 -17.14 9.69 -10.11
N ASP A 135 -18.09 9.18 -9.32
CA ASP A 135 -18.07 9.26 -7.86
C ASP A 135 -17.07 8.27 -7.26
N LEU A 136 -16.97 7.06 -7.81
CA LEU A 136 -15.96 6.08 -7.41
C LEU A 136 -14.55 6.57 -7.76
N CYS A 137 -14.35 7.10 -8.98
CA CYS A 137 -13.08 7.73 -9.36
C CYS A 137 -12.69 8.89 -8.42
N ARG A 138 -13.64 9.73 -8.00
CA ARG A 138 -13.37 10.82 -7.05
C ARG A 138 -13.01 10.30 -5.67
N GLN A 139 -13.68 9.26 -5.18
CA GLN A 139 -13.35 8.62 -3.89
C GLN A 139 -11.96 7.97 -3.92
N ALA A 140 -11.63 7.24 -4.99
CA ALA A 140 -10.31 6.65 -5.20
C ALA A 140 -9.18 7.70 -5.15
N VAL A 141 -9.35 8.85 -5.82
CA VAL A 141 -8.40 9.98 -5.74
C VAL A 141 -8.25 10.50 -4.30
N THR A 142 -9.34 10.68 -3.56
CA THR A 142 -9.27 11.06 -2.14
C THR A 142 -8.57 10.02 -1.29
N TRP A 143 -8.72 8.72 -1.58
CA TRP A 143 -8.01 7.66 -0.84
C TRP A 143 -6.52 7.67 -1.16
N LYS A 144 -6.12 7.84 -2.43
CA LYS A 144 -4.71 7.98 -2.82
C LYS A 144 -4.05 9.18 -2.13
N GLN A 145 -4.71 10.34 -2.07
CA GLN A 145 -4.24 11.52 -1.34
C GLN A 145 -4.02 11.27 0.16
N ILE A 146 -4.82 10.39 0.78
CA ILE A 146 -4.62 9.98 2.18
C ILE A 146 -3.37 9.09 2.31
N TYR A 147 -3.14 8.15 1.39
CA TYR A 147 -1.94 7.29 1.39
C TYR A 147 -0.67 8.13 1.17
N GLU A 148 -0.66 9.02 0.17
CA GLU A 148 0.44 9.94 -0.12
C GLU A 148 0.82 10.79 1.10
N LEU A 149 -0.16 11.25 1.88
CA LEU A 149 0.04 12.03 3.10
C LEU A 149 0.59 11.17 4.26
N GLU A 150 0.03 9.97 4.50
CA GLU A 150 0.50 9.09 5.58
C GLU A 150 1.93 8.58 5.36
N TYR A 151 2.34 8.37 4.11
CA TYR A 151 3.70 7.92 3.78
C TYR A 151 4.72 9.05 3.94
N ARG A 152 4.46 10.24 3.38
CA ARG A 152 5.32 11.42 3.59
C ARG A 152 5.49 11.77 5.07
N ASN A 153 4.38 11.79 5.82
CA ASN A 153 4.42 12.05 7.27
C ASN A 153 5.33 11.07 8.04
N ARG A 154 5.51 9.83 7.55
CA ARG A 154 6.41 8.83 8.16
C ARG A 154 7.87 9.04 7.78
N GLU A 155 8.14 9.45 6.54
CA GLU A 155 9.50 9.80 6.08
C GLU A 155 10.05 11.02 6.84
N ASP A 156 9.28 12.10 6.91
CA ASP A 156 9.64 13.32 7.67
C ASP A 156 9.93 12.99 9.15
N ASN A 157 9.11 12.15 9.78
CA ASN A 157 9.29 11.72 11.16
C ASN A 157 10.53 10.83 11.40
N GLU A 158 11.05 10.15 10.38
CA GLU A 158 12.28 9.37 10.48
C GLU A 158 13.51 10.25 10.24
N LEU A 159 13.46 11.15 9.24
CA LEU A 159 14.49 12.16 9.00
C LEU A 159 14.72 13.08 10.21
N LEU A 160 13.66 13.44 10.94
CA LEU A 160 13.76 14.20 12.19
C LEU A 160 14.47 13.39 13.29
N LYS A 161 14.10 12.12 13.50
CA LYS A 161 14.74 11.26 14.51
C LYS A 161 16.23 11.04 14.25
N ILE A 162 16.63 10.87 12.99
CA ILE A 162 18.05 10.73 12.59
C ILE A 162 18.84 11.99 12.98
N LYS A 163 18.29 13.18 12.73
CA LYS A 163 18.90 14.47 13.11
C LYS A 163 19.00 14.65 14.63
N GLU A 164 17.99 14.26 15.39
CA GLU A 164 18.02 14.31 16.86
C GLU A 164 19.03 13.32 17.49
N GLN A 165 19.24 12.16 16.88
CA GLN A 165 20.23 11.19 17.36
C GLN A 165 21.66 11.65 17.07
N SER A 166 21.93 12.10 15.84
CA SER A 166 23.25 12.64 15.45
C SER A 166 23.70 13.80 16.36
N THR A 167 22.82 14.78 16.61
CA THR A 167 23.09 15.95 17.47
C THR A 167 23.21 15.65 18.98
N ARG A 168 23.00 14.39 19.40
CA ARG A 168 23.33 13.90 20.74
C ARG A 168 24.72 13.25 20.80
N VAL A 169 25.20 12.62 19.73
CA VAL A 169 26.51 11.93 19.71
C VAL A 169 27.67 12.92 19.74
N SER A 170 27.60 14.01 18.97
CA SER A 170 28.68 15.02 18.87
C SER A 170 28.99 15.79 20.17
N ARG A 171 28.31 15.52 21.28
CA ARG A 171 28.57 16.12 22.60
C ARG A 171 29.40 15.24 23.55
N LYS A 172 29.95 14.11 23.09
CA LYS A 172 30.79 13.23 23.92
C LYS A 172 32.08 12.73 23.27
N ALA A 173 32.70 13.57 22.45
CA ALA A 173 34.14 13.57 22.22
C ALA A 173 34.64 15.02 22.40
N GLY A 174 35.76 15.29 23.06
CA GLY A 174 36.74 14.36 23.62
C GLY A 174 38.14 14.88 23.36
N ASP A 175 38.51 15.98 24.04
CA ASP A 175 39.77 16.70 23.82
C ASP A 175 41.00 15.84 24.19
N ILE A 176 41.55 15.13 23.21
CA ILE A 176 42.88 14.54 23.23
C ILE A 176 43.51 14.73 21.84
N ALA A 177 44.29 15.81 21.67
CA ALA A 177 45.14 15.96 20.50
C ALA A 177 46.34 15.01 20.58
N LYS A 178 46.41 14.01 19.68
CA LYS A 178 47.69 13.43 19.23
C LYS A 178 47.60 12.65 17.92
N ASP A 179 48.12 13.30 16.88
CA ASP A 179 48.96 12.74 15.81
C ASP A 179 49.17 11.20 15.83
N VAL A 180 48.33 10.50 15.07
CA VAL A 180 48.68 9.30 14.29
C VAL A 180 47.92 9.43 12.97
N ALA A 181 48.59 9.27 11.83
CA ALA A 181 47.95 9.33 10.52
C ALA A 181 47.03 8.12 10.29
N ALA A 182 45.75 8.28 10.61
CA ALA A 182 44.70 7.37 10.17
C ALA A 182 44.51 7.54 8.66
N TYR A 183 44.87 6.52 7.88
CA TYR A 183 44.42 6.41 6.49
C TYR A 183 42.92 6.09 6.52
N ASP A 184 42.10 7.09 6.19
CA ASP A 184 40.70 6.84 5.90
C ASP A 184 40.61 6.12 4.54
N SER A 185 39.88 5.00 4.49
CA SER A 185 40.00 4.03 3.39
C SER A 185 38.92 4.17 2.31
N ASP A 186 37.96 5.07 2.50
CA ASP A 186 36.91 5.42 1.51
C ASP A 186 37.21 6.73 0.75
N ASP A 187 38.28 7.45 1.12
CA ASP A 187 38.59 8.77 0.58
C ASP A 187 39.11 8.66 -0.88
N THR A 188 38.20 8.87 -1.83
CA THR A 188 38.49 8.72 -3.27
C THR A 188 39.28 9.92 -3.77
N ILE A 189 40.59 9.74 -3.98
CA ILE A 189 41.49 10.78 -4.48
C ILE A 189 41.17 11.10 -5.95
N GLU A 190 40.53 12.24 -6.19
CA GLU A 190 40.27 12.79 -7.52
C GLU A 190 41.58 13.30 -8.15
N MET A 191 42.21 12.47 -8.99
CA MET A 191 43.38 12.89 -9.78
C MET A 191 42.99 13.91 -10.84
N THR A 192 43.64 15.08 -10.86
CA THR A 192 43.31 16.13 -11.83
C THR A 192 43.84 15.80 -13.23
N GLU A 193 43.23 16.38 -14.27
CA GLU A 193 43.62 16.13 -15.67
C GLU A 193 45.10 16.50 -15.92
N GLU A 194 45.63 17.51 -15.23
CA GLU A 194 47.05 17.88 -15.33
C GLU A 194 47.99 16.84 -14.73
N GLU A 195 47.55 16.04 -13.74
CA GLU A 195 48.35 14.93 -13.18
C GLU A 195 48.38 13.73 -14.11
N ILE A 196 47.23 13.37 -14.67
CA ILE A 196 47.10 12.33 -15.69
C ILE A 196 47.96 12.70 -16.91
N ASN A 197 47.89 13.96 -17.36
CA ASN A 197 48.68 14.47 -18.48
C ASN A 197 50.18 14.54 -18.15
N ARG A 198 50.58 14.90 -16.91
CA ARG A 198 51.99 14.83 -16.46
C ARG A 198 52.53 13.39 -16.53
N ALA A 199 51.77 12.42 -16.01
CA ALA A 199 52.16 11.01 -16.04
C ALA A 199 52.25 10.46 -17.48
N TYR A 200 51.26 10.77 -18.33
CA TYR A 200 51.24 10.34 -19.73
C TYR A 200 52.44 10.88 -20.53
N ASN A 201 52.74 12.18 -20.40
CA ASN A 201 53.89 12.78 -21.09
C ASN A 201 55.24 12.25 -20.57
N ALA A 202 55.35 11.89 -19.29
CA ALA A 202 56.56 11.27 -18.76
C ALA A 202 56.82 9.89 -19.42
N VAL A 203 55.77 9.08 -19.62
CA VAL A 203 55.86 7.78 -20.32
C VAL A 203 56.10 7.96 -21.83
N ALA A 204 55.43 8.91 -22.48
CA ALA A 204 55.70 9.23 -23.89
C ALA A 204 57.16 9.68 -24.11
N SER A 205 57.72 10.45 -23.16
CA SER A 205 59.10 10.95 -23.21
C SER A 205 60.19 9.88 -23.00
N THR A 206 59.84 8.70 -22.45
CA THR A 206 60.77 7.56 -22.40
C THR A 206 60.65 6.62 -23.59
N ILE A 207 59.49 6.62 -24.29
CA ILE A 207 59.27 5.85 -25.51
C ILE A 207 59.97 6.49 -26.73
N ILE A 208 60.10 7.82 -26.77
CA ILE A 208 60.78 8.54 -27.87
C ILE A 208 62.25 8.83 -27.54
N LYS A 209 63.04 7.77 -27.29
CA LYS A 209 64.51 7.82 -27.28
C LYS A 209 65.10 6.60 -27.97
N HIS A 210 65.49 6.77 -29.23
CA HIS A 210 66.28 5.83 -30.01
C HIS A 210 67.18 6.58 -31.00
#